data_AF-A0ABD3YXA0-F1
#
_entry.id   AF-A0ABD3YXA0-F1
#
_cell.length_a   1.000
_cell.length_b   1.000
_cell.length_c   1.000
_cell.angle_alpha   90.00
_cell.angle_beta   90.00
_cell.angle_gamma   90.00
#
_symmetry.space_group_name_H-M   'P 1'
#
loop_
_entity.id
_entity.type
_entity.pdbx_description
1 polymer ?
#
loop_
_entity_poly.entity_id
_entity_poly.type
_entity_poly.pdbx_seq_one_letter_code
_entity_poly.pdbx_strand_id
1 'polypeptide(L)' 'MKILLFVVLFWSGIHFIPDVWVASFVKAHIPISGDGEEAMDSFEMHIIVIKTTLCAVGAYLLMKLFYWLKTRRKK' A
#
# COMPACT_ATOMS: atom_id res chain seq x y z
N MET A 1 -14.33 2.89 -16.41
CA MET A 1 -12.94 2.71 -16.92
C MET A 1 -12.14 1.89 -15.92
N LYS A 2 -11.41 0.84 -16.34
CA LYS A 2 -10.65 -0.04 -15.42
C LYS A 2 -9.59 0.73 -14.62
N ILE A 3 -8.95 1.72 -15.25
CA ILE A 3 -7.92 2.57 -14.64
C ILE A 3 -8.51 3.46 -13.54
N LEU A 4 -9.68 4.08 -13.76
CA LEU A 4 -10.35 4.88 -12.72
C LEU A 4 -10.66 4.06 -11.47
N LEU A 5 -11.11 2.81 -11.63
CA LEU A 5 -11.37 1.94 -10.49
C LEU A 5 -10.08 1.62 -9.72
N PHE A 6 -8.97 1.36 -10.43
CA PHE A 6 -7.67 1.16 -9.81
C PHE A 6 -7.27 2.38 -8.97
N VAL A 7 -7.35 3.58 -9.54
CA VAL A 7 -6.97 4.83 -8.86
C VAL A 7 -7.81 5.05 -7.60
N VAL A 8 -9.13 4.83 -7.67
CA VAL A 8 -10.01 4.96 -6.51
C VAL A 8 -9.65 3.95 -5.41
N LEU A 9 -9.41 2.69 -5.77
CA LEU A 9 -9.02 1.66 -4.80
C LEU A 9 -7.65 1.95 -4.19
N PHE A 10 -6.69 2.37 -4.99
CA PHE A 10 -5.36 2.76 -4.54
C PHE A 10 -5.43 3.93 -3.56
N TRP A 11 -6.16 4.99 -3.93
CA TRP A 11 -6.35 6.18 -3.09
C TRP A 11 -7.08 5.84 -1.79
N SER A 12 -8.06 4.94 -1.85
CA SER A 12 -8.71 4.44 -0.64
C SER A 12 -7.70 3.75 0.29
N GLY A 13 -6.79 2.93 -0.26
CA GLY A 13 -5.72 2.31 0.52
C GLY A 13 -4.84 3.34 1.24
N ILE A 14 -4.49 4.44 0.59
CA ILE A 14 -3.69 5.51 1.20
C ILE A 14 -4.41 6.09 2.43
N HIS A 15 -5.71 6.31 2.34
CA HIS A 15 -6.50 6.88 3.44
C HIS A 15 -6.81 5.89 4.56
N PHE A 16 -7.06 4.61 4.21
CA PHE A 16 -7.51 3.61 5.18
C PHE A 16 -6.38 2.85 5.86
N ILE A 17 -5.17 2.79 5.26
CA ILE A 17 -4.00 2.18 5.90
C ILE A 17 -3.36 3.21 6.85
N PRO A 18 -3.38 3.01 8.17
CA PRO A 18 -2.80 3.96 9.12
C PRO A 18 -1.27 3.98 9.01
N ASP A 19 -0.68 5.18 8.98
CA ASP A 19 0.78 5.33 8.91
C ASP A 19 1.48 4.69 10.10
N VAL A 20 0.87 4.72 11.28
CA VAL A 20 1.38 4.10 12.51
C VAL A 20 1.64 2.60 12.34
N TRP A 21 0.81 1.90 11.55
CA TRP A 21 0.98 0.47 11.32
C TRP A 21 2.22 0.20 10.46
N VAL A 22 2.40 0.97 9.39
CA VAL A 22 3.56 0.86 8.50
C VAL A 22 4.83 1.27 9.24
N ALA A 23 4.78 2.38 9.99
CA ALA A 23 5.88 2.84 10.82
C ALA A 23 6.30 1.79 11.86
N SER A 24 5.33 1.18 12.55
CA SER A 24 5.61 0.10 13.52
C SER A 24 6.24 -1.12 12.84
N PHE A 25 5.78 -1.47 11.64
CA PHE A 25 6.36 -2.56 10.86
C PHE A 25 7.81 -2.28 10.47
N VAL A 26 8.10 -1.08 9.95
CA VAL A 26 9.46 -0.65 9.57
C VAL A 26 10.37 -0.70 10.80
N LYS A 27 9.96 -0.13 11.93
CA LYS A 27 10.75 -0.14 13.18
C LYS A 27 11.07 -1.55 13.67
N ALA A 28 10.15 -2.50 13.48
CA ALA A 28 10.31 -3.86 13.98
C ALA A 28 11.16 -4.76 13.06
N HIS A 29 11.19 -4.50 11.75
CA HIS A 29 11.76 -5.46 10.78
C HIS A 29 12.84 -4.89 9.87
N ILE A 30 12.97 -3.56 9.76
CA ILE A 30 13.94 -2.94 8.85
C ILE A 30 15.04 -2.33 9.71
N PRO A 31 16.27 -2.86 9.65
CA PRO A 31 17.40 -2.23 10.31
C PRO A 31 17.71 -0.91 9.60
N ILE A 32 17.66 0.18 10.35
CA ILE A 32 18.02 1.51 9.86
C ILE A 32 19.30 1.92 10.55
N SER A 33 20.27 2.32 9.72
CA SER A 33 21.60 2.77 10.14
C SER A 33 21.86 4.15 9.55
N GLY A 34 22.58 4.98 10.28
CA GLY A 34 22.88 6.35 9.89
C GLY A 34 22.94 7.24 11.11
N ASP A 35 23.31 8.50 10.92
CA ASP A 35 23.09 9.51 11.94
C ASP A 35 21.59 9.82 12.08
N GLY A 36 21.24 10.76 12.97
CA GLY A 36 19.83 11.09 13.22
C GLY A 36 19.07 11.60 11.99
N GLU A 37 19.73 12.26 11.04
CA GLU A 37 19.09 12.84 9.85
C GLU A 37 18.95 11.78 8.74
N GLU A 38 20.04 11.07 8.43
CA GLU A 38 20.05 10.02 7.42
C GLU A 38 19.16 8.83 7.82
N ALA A 39 19.12 8.48 9.10
CA ALA A 39 18.22 7.46 9.62
C ALA A 39 16.74 7.87 9.52
N MET A 40 16.43 9.16 9.67
CA MET A 40 15.05 9.65 9.59
C MET A 40 14.54 9.68 8.13
N ASP A 41 15.37 10.16 7.19
CA ASP A 41 15.02 10.18 5.76
C ASP A 41 14.81 8.76 5.22
N SER A 42 15.73 7.85 5.53
CA SER A 42 15.58 6.44 5.16
C SER A 42 14.33 5.80 5.80
N PHE A 43 14.02 6.11 7.06
CA PHE A 43 12.80 5.63 7.72
C PHE A 43 11.52 6.07 7.00
N GLU A 44 11.41 7.36 6.67
CA GLU A 44 10.25 7.91 5.96
C GLU A 44 10.10 7.31 4.56
N MET A 45 11.22 7.16 3.84
CA MET A 45 11.23 6.52 2.52
C MET A 45 10.72 5.07 2.58
N HIS A 46 11.12 4.29 3.57
CA HIS A 46 10.61 2.92 3.74
C HIS A 46 9.11 2.91 4.02
N ILE A 47 8.60 3.83 4.85
CA ILE A 47 7.16 3.95 5.10
C ILE A 47 6.41 4.22 3.80
N ILE A 48 6.87 5.20 3.01
CA ILE A 48 6.22 5.57 1.75
C ILE A 48 6.22 4.39 0.78
N VAL A 49 7.36 3.73 0.57
CA VAL A 49 7.50 2.60 -0.36
C VAL A 49 6.60 1.44 0.04
N ILE A 50 6.58 1.08 1.33
CA ILE A 50 5.74 -0.04 1.80
C ILE A 50 4.27 0.31 1.68
N LYS A 51 3.86 1.50 2.13
CA LYS A 51 2.46 1.91 2.08
C LYS A 51 1.95 1.97 0.65
N THR A 52 2.69 2.59 -0.25
CA THR A 52 2.33 2.66 -1.68
C THR A 52 2.29 1.28 -2.32
N THR A 53 3.24 0.40 -2.00
CA THR A 53 3.24 -1.00 -2.50
C THR A 53 2.01 -1.77 -2.01
N LEU A 54 1.68 -1.68 -0.72
CA LEU A 54 0.48 -2.32 -0.15
C LEU A 54 -0.80 -1.82 -0.83
N CYS A 55 -0.90 -0.51 -1.08
CA CYS A 55 -2.03 0.08 -1.80
C CYS A 55 -2.12 -0.44 -3.24
N ALA A 56 -1.00 -0.50 -3.96
CA ALA A 56 -0.95 -0.96 -5.35
C ALA A 56 -1.34 -2.44 -5.47
N VAL A 57 -0.75 -3.29 -4.64
CA VAL A 57 -1.05 -4.73 -4.59
C VAL A 57 -2.50 -4.96 -4.18
N GLY A 58 -2.96 -4.29 -3.12
CA GLY A 58 -4.34 -4.38 -2.65
C GLY A 58 -5.35 -3.97 -3.73
N ALA A 59 -5.15 -2.83 -4.39
CA ALA A 59 -6.00 -2.36 -5.47
C ALA A 59 -6.04 -3.36 -6.65
N TYR A 60 -4.90 -3.91 -7.03
CA TYR A 60 -4.81 -4.91 -8.09
C TYR A 60 -5.58 -6.20 -7.74
N LEU A 61 -5.41 -6.72 -6.52
CA LEU A 61 -6.10 -7.92 -6.05
C LEU A 61 -7.62 -7.70 -5.98
N LEU A 62 -8.06 -6.55 -5.47
CA LEU A 62 -9.48 -6.18 -5.43
C LEU A 62 -10.07 -6.07 -6.83
N MET A 63 -9.35 -5.48 -7.79
CA MET A 63 -9.80 -5.45 -9.18
C MET A 63 -9.96 -6.85 -9.78
N LYS A 64 -9.00 -7.75 -9.54
CA LYS A 64 -9.07 -9.16 -9.99
C LYS A 64 -10.26 -9.86 -9.36
N LEU A 65 -10.49 -9.64 -8.07
CA LEU A 65 -11.62 -10.20 -7.34
C LEU A 65 -12.96 -9.70 -7.90
N PHE A 66 -13.11 -8.38 -8.09
CA PHE A 66 -14.33 -7.80 -8.68
C PHE A 66 -14.58 -8.32 -10.09
N TYR A 67 -13.54 -8.45 -10.90
CA TYR A 67 -13.67 -9.03 -12.23
C TYR A 67 -14.16 -10.49 -12.16
N TRP A 68 -13.54 -11.30 -11.31
CA TRP A 68 -13.91 -12.70 -11.11
C TRP A 68 -15.36 -12.87 -10.63
N LEU A 69 -15.78 -12.08 -9.64
CA LEU A 69 -17.16 -12.06 -9.13
C LEU A 69 -18.16 -11.65 -10.21
N LYS A 70 -17.82 -10.65 -11.02
CA LYS A 70 -18.66 -10.21 -12.15
C LYS A 70 -18.83 -11.32 -13.20
N THR A 71 -17.77 -12.08 -13.49
CA THR A 71 -17.85 -13.22 -14.42
C THR A 71 -18.64 -14.40 -13.85
N ARG A 72 -18.58 -14.65 -12.53
CA ARG A 72 -19.39 -15.69 -11.86
C ARG A 72 -20.88 -15.39 -11.92
N ARG A 73 -21.29 -14.13 -11.73
CA ARG A 73 -22.70 -13.70 -11.78
C ARG A 73 -23.35 -13.77 -13.17
N LYS A 74 -22.56 -13.91 -14.23
CA LYS A 74 -23.05 -14.01 -15.62
C LYS A 74 -23.22 -15.45 -16.12
N LYS A 75 -22.79 -16.43 -15.33
CA LYS A 75 -23.10 -17.86 -15.53
C LYS A 75 -24.29 -18.22 -14.66
#